data_AF-A0A4V2MLC3-F1
#
_entry.id   AF-A0A4V2MLC3-F1
#
_cell.length_a   1.000
_cell.length_b   1.000
_cell.length_c   1.000
_cell.angle_alpha   90.00
_cell.angle_beta   90.00
_cell.angle_gamma   90.00
#
_symmetry.space_group_name_H-M   'P 1'
#
loop_
_entity.id
_entity.type
_entity.pdbx_description
1 polymer ?
#
loop_
_entity_poly.entity_id
_entity_poly.type
_entity_poly.pdbx_seq_one_letter_code
_entity_poly.pdbx_strand_id
1 'polypeptide(L)'
;MRELEPPFELDLEGRKIVIAEHEIGANRVFHVDFKGWKKLLVITVGVGLRDQKFWTSIPQGRQAETEQIGKLIAEYIRAKKKLYVLLQRTKGNKGRIYPVEAIGKSGEGL
;
A
#
# COMPACT_ATOMS: atom_id res chain seq x y z
N MET A 1 5.59 15.61 -10.76
CA MET A 1 5.36 14.15 -10.83
C MET A 1 5.52 13.61 -9.42
N ARG A 2 4.54 12.89 -8.86
CA ARG A 2 4.76 12.16 -7.59
C ARG A 2 5.54 10.89 -7.91
N GLU A 3 6.39 10.46 -6.99
CA GLU A 3 7.01 9.14 -7.07
C GLU A 3 5.95 8.08 -6.75
N LEU A 4 5.79 7.11 -7.65
CA LEU A 4 4.92 5.95 -7.44
C LEU A 4 5.56 5.02 -6.40
N GLU A 5 4.75 4.43 -5.52
CA GLU A 5 5.26 3.43 -4.60
C GLU A 5 5.67 2.16 -5.38
N PRO A 6 6.88 1.62 -5.17
CA PRO A 6 7.23 0.32 -5.70
C PRO A 6 6.27 -0.74 -5.16
N PRO A 7 6.05 -1.85 -5.88
CA PRO A 7 5.16 -2.90 -5.41
C PRO A 7 5.47 -3.35 -3.99
N PHE A 8 4.45 -3.52 -3.17
CA PHE A 8 4.58 -3.88 -1.76
C PHE A 8 3.60 -4.99 -1.36
N GLU A 9 3.93 -5.74 -0.32
CA GLU A 9 3.08 -6.81 0.20
C GLU A 9 2.22 -6.33 1.37
N LEU A 10 0.98 -6.82 1.42
CA LEU A 10 0.07 -6.67 2.56
C LEU A 10 -0.44 -8.05 3.01
N ASP A 11 -0.84 -8.14 4.28
CA ASP A 11 -1.58 -9.29 4.79
C ASP A 11 -3.09 -9.00 4.71
N LEU A 12 -3.81 -9.88 4.03
CA LEU A 12 -5.27 -9.89 3.95
C LEU A 12 -5.75 -11.26 4.39
N GLU A 13 -6.39 -11.31 5.57
CA GLU A 13 -6.97 -12.54 6.11
C GLU A 13 -5.94 -13.69 6.27
N GLY A 14 -4.71 -13.36 6.67
CA GLY A 14 -3.63 -14.34 6.82
C GLY A 14 -3.00 -14.77 5.50
N ARG A 15 -3.31 -14.09 4.39
CA ARG A 15 -2.73 -14.33 3.06
C ARG A 15 -2.00 -13.09 2.57
N LYS A 16 -0.85 -13.31 1.95
CA LYS A 16 -0.08 -12.24 1.31
C LYS A 16 -0.69 -11.85 -0.03
N ILE A 17 -0.95 -10.57 -0.20
CA ILE A 17 -1.31 -9.94 -1.47
C ILE A 17 -0.22 -8.96 -1.89
N VAL A 18 -0.06 -8.76 -3.20
CA VAL A 18 0.89 -7.77 -3.75
C VAL A 18 0.09 -6.60 -4.29
N ILE A 19 0.49 -5.39 -3.89
CA ILE A 19 -0.10 -4.14 -4.34
C ILE A 19 0.89 -3.43 -5.24
N ALA A 20 0.46 -3.02 -6.42
CA ALA A 20 1.24 -2.18 -7.32
C ALA A 20 0.49 -0.89 -7.64
N GLU A 21 1.07 0.24 -7.24
CA GLU A 21 0.51 1.56 -7.53
C GLU A 21 0.76 1.97 -8.98
N HIS A 22 -0.26 2.51 -9.63
CA HIS A 22 -0.18 3.08 -10.97
C HIS A 22 -0.93 4.41 -11.03
N GLU A 23 -0.59 5.23 -12.02
CA GLU A 23 -1.30 6.48 -12.32
C GLU A 23 -1.91 6.37 -13.72
N ILE A 24 -3.21 6.64 -13.83
CA ILE A 24 -3.96 6.67 -15.08
C ILE A 24 -4.58 8.06 -15.20
N GLY A 25 -4.03 8.91 -16.06
CA GLY A 25 -4.41 10.32 -16.12
C GLY A 25 -4.07 11.02 -14.81
N ALA A 26 -5.06 11.61 -14.13
CA ALA A 26 -4.90 12.21 -12.81
C ALA A 26 -5.30 11.26 -11.66
N ASN A 27 -5.71 10.03 -11.98
CA ASN A 27 -6.24 9.08 -11.01
C ASN A 27 -5.16 8.11 -10.54
N ARG A 28 -5.11 7.93 -9.22
CA ARG A 28 -4.25 6.95 -8.58
C ARG A 28 -5.00 5.62 -8.46
N VAL A 29 -4.47 4.58 -9.08
CA VAL A 29 -5.05 3.23 -9.04
C VAL A 29 -4.07 2.25 -8.43
N PHE A 30 -4.59 1.17 -7.87
CA PHE A 30 -3.80 0.10 -7.26
C PHE A 30 -4.24 -1.23 -7.84
N HIS A 31 -3.27 -1.95 -8.42
CA HIS A 31 -3.46 -3.33 -8.82
C HIS A 31 -3.23 -4.23 -7.62
N VAL A 32 -4.22 -5.05 -7.30
CA VAL A 32 -4.16 -6.05 -6.24
C VAL A 32 -3.99 -7.41 -6.89
N ASP A 33 -2.79 -7.96 -6.76
CA ASP A 33 -2.49 -9.33 -7.14
C ASP A 33 -2.66 -10.25 -5.93
N PHE A 34 -3.63 -11.16 -6.07
CA PHE A 34 -3.92 -12.20 -5.11
C PHE A 34 -3.08 -13.45 -5.35
N LYS A 35 -1.98 -13.43 -6.10
CA LYS A 35 -1.12 -14.60 -6.35
C LYS A 35 -1.90 -15.87 -6.73
N GLY A 36 -2.99 -15.71 -7.48
CA GLY A 36 -3.84 -16.80 -7.97
C GLY A 36 -5.01 -17.25 -7.07
N TRP A 37 -5.19 -16.77 -5.84
CA TRP A 37 -6.33 -17.21 -5.00
C TRP A 37 -7.65 -16.50 -5.31
N LYS A 38 -7.59 -15.33 -5.96
CA LYS A 38 -8.74 -14.59 -6.48
C LYS A 38 -8.35 -13.91 -7.80
N LYS A 39 -9.35 -13.52 -8.59
CA LYS A 39 -9.09 -12.68 -9.78
C LYS A 39 -8.53 -11.33 -9.34
N LEU A 40 -7.54 -10.83 -10.07
CA LEU A 40 -6.95 -9.52 -9.90
C LEU A 40 -8.03 -8.45 -9.73
N LEU A 41 -7.76 -7.50 -8.83
CA LEU A 41 -8.67 -6.40 -8.53
C LEU A 41 -7.94 -5.08 -8.74
N VAL A 42 -8.54 -4.18 -9.50
CA VAL A 42 -8.07 -2.81 -9.58
C VAL A 42 -8.91 -1.98 -8.63
N ILE A 43 -8.27 -1.24 -7.73
CA ILE A 43 -8.94 -0.34 -6.79
C ILE A 43 -8.46 1.09 -6.95
N THR A 44 -9.35 2.03 -6.70
CA THR A 44 -9.09 3.47 -6.80
C THR A 44 -9.91 4.22 -5.75
N VAL A 45 -9.61 5.50 -5.56
CA VAL A 45 -10.42 6.39 -4.73
C VAL A 45 -11.42 7.11 -5.61
N GLY A 46 -12.70 6.80 -5.43
CA GLY A 46 -13.81 7.56 -5.99
C GLY A 46 -14.12 8.79 -5.13
N VAL A 47 -14.79 9.77 -5.74
CA VAL A 47 -15.35 10.94 -5.05
C VAL A 47 -16.87 10.89 -5.23
N GLY A 48 -17.58 10.82 -4.12
CA GLY A 48 -19.04 10.73 -4.06
C GLY A 48 -19.68 12.09 -3.86
N LEU A 49 -20.98 12.08 -3.52
CA LEU A 49 -21.71 13.30 -3.18
C LEU A 49 -21.03 14.02 -2.01
N ARG A 50 -20.97 15.35 -2.08
CA ARG A 50 -20.33 16.22 -1.06
C ARG A 50 -18.83 15.96 -0.87
N ASP A 51 -18.11 15.62 -1.95
CA ASP A 51 -16.66 15.38 -1.94
C ASP A 51 -16.19 14.24 -1.03
N GLN A 52 -17.10 13.33 -0.66
CA GLN A 52 -16.76 12.18 0.16
C GLN A 52 -15.91 11.20 -0.64
N LYS A 53 -14.68 10.97 -0.18
CA LYS A 53 -13.78 9.97 -0.78
C LYS A 53 -14.15 8.58 -0.30
N PHE A 54 -14.25 7.64 -1.24
CA PHE A 54 -14.52 6.23 -0.95
C PHE A 54 -13.65 5.35 -1.83
N TRP A 55 -13.31 4.16 -1.33
CA TRP A 55 -12.60 3.16 -2.12
C TRP A 55 -13.56 2.47 -3.07
N THR A 56 -13.18 2.27 -4.33
CA THR A 56 -14.01 1.54 -5.31
C THR A 56 -13.17 0.70 -6.26
N SER A 57 -13.78 -0.30 -6.89
CA SER A 57 -13.13 -1.28 -7.77
C SER A 57 -13.52 -1.16 -9.23
N ILE A 58 -12.63 -1.61 -10.10
CA ILE A 58 -12.83 -1.72 -11.54
C ILE A 58 -12.50 -3.16 -11.97
N PRO A 59 -13.46 -3.95 -12.49
CA PRO A 59 -14.90 -3.67 -12.59
C PRO A 59 -15.59 -3.64 -11.22
N GLN A 60 -16.75 -3.00 -11.16
CA GLN A 60 -17.56 -2.85 -9.95
C GLN A 60 -18.11 -4.20 -9.45
N GLY A 61 -18.55 -4.23 -8.18
CA GLY A 61 -19.17 -5.41 -7.55
C GLY A 61 -18.34 -6.04 -6.43
N ARG A 62 -17.18 -5.46 -6.09
CA ARG A 62 -16.30 -5.93 -4.99
C ARG A 62 -16.07 -4.86 -3.92
N GLN A 63 -17.11 -4.07 -3.62
CA GLN A 63 -17.00 -2.90 -2.73
C GLN A 63 -16.48 -3.28 -1.34
N ALA A 64 -17.01 -4.34 -0.72
CA ALA A 64 -16.58 -4.79 0.60
C ALA A 64 -15.08 -5.13 0.64
N GLU A 65 -14.58 -5.91 -0.32
CA GLU A 65 -13.15 -6.23 -0.45
C GLU A 65 -12.32 -4.96 -0.67
N THR A 66 -12.83 -4.05 -1.49
CA THR A 66 -12.15 -2.81 -1.84
C THR A 66 -11.99 -1.89 -0.65
N GLU A 67 -13.00 -1.78 0.21
CA GLU A 67 -12.92 -0.97 1.44
C GLU A 67 -11.91 -1.53 2.42
N GLN A 68 -11.90 -2.86 2.60
CA GLN A 68 -10.94 -3.53 3.46
C GLN A 68 -9.50 -3.35 2.96
N ILE A 69 -9.24 -3.67 1.69
CA ILE A 69 -7.91 -3.54 1.09
C ILE A 69 -7.47 -2.07 1.03
N GLY A 70 -8.38 -1.17 0.67
CA GLY A 70 -8.13 0.26 0.62
C GLY A 70 -7.71 0.84 1.98
N LYS A 71 -8.32 0.38 3.07
CA LYS A 71 -7.89 0.73 4.43
C LYS A 71 -6.46 0.28 4.71
N LEU A 72 -6.10 -0.96 4.37
CA LEU A 72 -4.73 -1.48 4.56
C LEU A 72 -3.69 -0.69 3.76
N ILE A 73 -4.01 -0.34 2.51
CA ILE A 73 -3.15 0.52 1.67
C ILE A 73 -2.96 1.91 2.31
N ALA A 74 -4.05 2.53 2.78
CA ALA A 74 -3.98 3.83 3.43
C ALA A 74 -3.10 3.78 4.69
N GLU A 75 -3.22 2.74 5.50
CA GLU A 75 -2.41 2.52 6.69
C GLU A 75 -0.93 2.34 6.35
N TYR A 76 -0.61 1.50 5.38
CA TYR A 76 0.76 1.29 4.89
C TYR A 76 1.43 2.60 4.45
N ILE A 77 0.76 3.35 3.57
CA ILE A 77 1.28 4.61 3.03
C ILE A 77 1.45 5.66 4.14
N ARG A 78 0.50 5.74 5.08
CA ARG A 78 0.59 6.67 6.22
C ARG A 78 1.75 6.32 7.14
N ALA A 79 1.94 5.03 7.44
CA ALA A 79 3.03 4.55 8.28
C ALA A 79 4.40 4.86 7.65
N LYS A 80 4.56 4.57 6.36
CA LYS A 80 5.78 4.88 5.59
C LYS A 80 6.10 6.37 5.58
N LYS A 81 5.09 7.22 5.35
CA LYS A 81 5.25 8.68 5.38
C LYS A 81 5.69 9.17 6.77
N LYS A 82 5.10 8.63 7.84
CA LYS A 82 5.49 8.96 9.22
C LYS A 82 6.94 8.57 9.51
N LEU A 83 7.36 7.37 9.07
CA LEU A 83 8.73 6.92 9.22
C LEU A 83 9.71 7.83 8.48
N TYR A 84 9.39 8.21 7.24
CA TYR A 84 10.25 9.10 6.45
C TYR A 84 10.40 10.48 7.09
N VAL A 85 9.30 11.05 7.59
CA VAL A 85 9.31 12.34 8.33
C VAL A 85 10.14 12.23 9.61
N LEU A 86 10.05 11.12 10.34
CA LEU A 86 10.85 10.90 11.55
C LEU A 86 12.34 10.79 11.22
N LEU A 87 12.69 10.04 10.16
CA LEU A 87 14.06 9.90 9.68
C LEU A 87 14.66 11.22 9.18
N GLN A 88 13.87 12.08 8.54
CA GLN A 88 14.36 13.40 8.15
C GLN A 88 14.59 14.32 9.34
N ARG A 89 13.73 14.23 10.37
CA ARG A 89 13.88 15.02 11.61
C ARG A 89 15.13 14.61 12.39
N THR A 90 15.49 13.32 12.38
CA THR A 90 16.72 12.84 13.04
C THR A 90 17.98 13.14 12.24
N LYS A 91 17.94 13.31 10.91
CA LYS A 91 19.09 13.71 10.09
C LYS A 91 19.59 15.16 10.35
N GLY A 92 18.84 15.96 11.10
CA GLY A 92 19.36 17.19 11.73
C GLY A 92 20.34 16.92 12.89
N ASN A 93 20.47 15.67 13.32
CA ASN A 93 21.42 15.20 14.32
C ASN A 93 22.23 14.03 13.73
N LYS A 94 23.48 14.30 13.34
CA LYS A 94 24.33 13.39 12.54
C LYS A 94 24.38 11.97 13.14
N GLY A 95 23.69 11.03 12.50
CA GLY A 95 23.81 9.59 12.76
C GLY A 95 23.25 8.80 11.59
N ARG A 96 24.09 7.98 10.96
CA ARG A 96 23.69 7.05 9.86
C ARG A 96 22.54 6.16 10.33
N ILE A 97 21.48 6.04 9.54
CA ILE A 97 20.40 5.06 9.78
C ILE A 97 20.17 4.28 8.48
N TYR A 98 20.30 2.95 8.57
CA TYR A 98 20.15 1.97 7.50
C TYR A 98 18.67 1.67 7.20
N PRO A 99 18.31 1.23 5.97
CA PRO A 99 16.95 0.84 5.61
C PRO A 99 16.50 -0.44 6.34
N VAL A 100 15.18 -0.54 6.53
CA VAL A 100 14.44 -1.51 7.38
C VAL A 100 14.38 -2.94 6.79
N GLU A 101 15.28 -3.30 5.88
CA GLU A 101 15.33 -4.65 5.27
C GLU A 101 15.99 -5.70 6.18
N ALA A 102 16.32 -5.36 7.43
CA ALA A 102 17.00 -6.24 8.38
C ALA A 102 16.06 -7.04 9.32
N ILE A 103 14.77 -7.16 9.02
CA ILE A 103 13.86 -8.03 9.79
C ILE A 103 13.41 -9.19 8.91
N GLY A 104 14.25 -10.22 8.86
CA GLY A 104 13.84 -11.53 8.35
C GLY A 104 14.93 -12.27 7.60
N LYS A 105 15.98 -12.72 8.30
CA LYS A 105 16.65 -14.03 8.10
C LYS A 105 17.56 -14.31 9.30
N SER A 106 17.01 -14.96 10.33
CA SER A 106 17.81 -15.74 11.29
C SER A 106 16.91 -16.80 11.90
N GLY A 107 16.72 -17.85 11.13
CA GLY A 107 16.02 -19.07 11.50
C GLY A 107 16.38 -20.13 10.48
N GLU A 108 17.58 -20.70 10.62
CA GLU A 108 18.00 -22.01 10.08
C GLU A 108 19.44 -22.30 10.53
N GLY A 109 19.64 -23.46 11.16
CA GLY A 109 20.97 -23.99 11.49
C GLY A 109 21.00 -24.80 12.78
N LEU A 110 20.64 -26.08 12.67
CA LEU A 110 20.89 -27.16 13.64
C LEU A 110 22.36 -27.30 14.01
#